data_AF-A0A3B5LYP9-F1
#
_entry.id   AF-A0A3B5LYP9-F1
#
_cell.length_a   1.000
_cell.length_b   1.000
_cell.length_c   1.000
_cell.angle_alpha   90.00
_cell.angle_beta   90.00
_cell.angle_gamma   90.00
#
_symmetry.space_group_name_H-M   'P 1'
#
loop_
_entity.id
_entity.type
_entity.pdbx_description
1 polymer ?
#
loop_
_entity_poly.entity_id
_entity_poly.type
_entity_poly.pdbx_seq_one_letter_code
_entity_poly.pdbx_strand_id
1 'polypeptide(L)'
;SPPTHNPPNHILFLNNLPEETNEMMLSMLFNQFPGFKEVRLVPGKHDIAFVEFESETQGGVAKDALQGFRITATCAMKITYAKK
;
A
#
# COMPACT_ATOMS: atom_id res chain seq x y z
N SER A 1 -4.53 -14.13 15.25
CA SER A 1 -5.70 -13.30 14.97
C SER A 1 -6.04 -13.41 13.49
N PRO A 2 -7.31 -13.53 13.08
CA PRO A 2 -7.62 -13.60 11.65
C PRO A 2 -7.19 -12.28 10.99
N PRO A 3 -6.70 -12.30 9.74
CA PRO A 3 -6.35 -11.09 9.02
C PRO A 3 -7.64 -10.27 8.86
N THR A 4 -7.72 -9.13 9.53
CA THR A 4 -8.84 -8.20 9.47
C THR A 4 -9.01 -7.74 8.03
N HIS A 5 -9.92 -8.36 7.29
CA HIS A 5 -10.35 -7.89 5.98
C HIS A 5 -11.26 -6.69 6.24
N ASN A 6 -10.66 -5.51 6.35
CA ASN A 6 -11.40 -4.27 6.35
C ASN A 6 -12.27 -4.20 5.08
N PRO A 7 -13.47 -3.60 5.13
CA PRO A 7 -14.28 -3.41 3.93
C PRO A 7 -13.51 -2.61 2.88
N PRO A 8 -13.88 -2.71 1.59
CA PRO A 8 -13.27 -1.93 0.52
C PRO A 8 -13.17 -0.44 0.86
N ASN A 9 -12.05 0.15 0.49
CA ASN A 9 -11.71 1.55 0.73
C ASN A 9 -10.81 2.04 -0.40
N HIS A 10 -10.91 3.32 -0.74
CA HIS A 10 -10.02 3.98 -1.70
C HIS A 10 -8.61 4.23 -1.13
N ILE A 11 -8.46 4.10 0.19
CA ILE A 11 -7.16 4.16 0.87
C ILE A 11 -6.69 2.74 1.22
N LEU A 12 -5.47 2.42 0.83
CA LEU A 12 -4.75 1.20 1.18
C LEU A 12 -3.77 1.47 2.31
N PHE A 13 -3.63 0.50 3.20
CA PHE A 13 -2.61 0.43 4.24
C PHE A 13 -1.56 -0.61 3.88
N LEU A 14 -0.31 -0.16 3.83
CA LEU A 14 0.86 -0.96 3.51
C LEU A 14 1.61 -1.24 4.81
N ASN A 15 2.11 -2.45 4.97
CA ASN A 15 3.05 -2.80 6.03
C ASN A 15 4.11 -3.79 5.54
N ASN A 16 5.10 -4.06 6.40
CA ASN A 16 6.28 -4.87 6.10
C ASN A 16 7.17 -4.27 5.00
N LEU A 17 7.30 -2.93 5.03
CA LEU A 17 8.18 -2.18 4.14
C LEU A 17 9.62 -2.19 4.68
N PRO A 18 10.64 -2.23 3.80
CA PRO A 18 12.03 -1.98 4.18
C PRO A 18 12.23 -0.59 4.81
N GLU A 19 13.21 -0.44 5.69
CA GLU A 19 13.54 0.84 6.35
C GLU A 19 13.89 1.97 5.35
N GLU A 20 14.52 1.60 4.24
CA GLU A 20 14.94 2.51 3.17
C GLU A 20 13.78 2.94 2.25
N THR A 21 12.58 2.41 2.46
CA THR A 21 11.40 2.74 1.65
C THR A 21 11.07 4.22 1.80
N ASN A 22 10.90 4.88 0.66
CA ASN A 22 10.49 6.28 0.61
C ASN A 22 9.27 6.49 -0.30
N GLU A 23 8.72 7.70 -0.24
CA GLU A 23 7.50 8.08 -0.96
C GLU A 23 7.64 7.94 -2.47
N MET A 24 8.81 8.30 -3.03
CA MET A 24 9.06 8.23 -4.47
C MET A 24 9.05 6.79 -4.97
N MET A 25 9.68 5.85 -4.26
CA MET A 25 9.69 4.43 -4.62
C MET A 25 8.29 3.84 -4.68
N LEU A 26 7.48 4.10 -3.63
CA LEU A 26 6.09 3.65 -3.60
C LEU A 26 5.24 4.35 -4.66
N SER A 27 5.43 5.66 -4.86
CA SER A 27 4.70 6.40 -5.90
C SER A 27 4.97 5.83 -7.28
N MET A 28 6.22 5.48 -7.61
CA MET A 28 6.54 4.81 -8.88
C MET A 28 5.81 3.48 -9.05
N LEU A 29 5.74 2.67 -7.98
CA LEU A 29 5.09 1.36 -8.00
C LEU A 29 3.56 1.46 -8.11
N PHE A 30 2.94 2.46 -7.51
CA PHE A 30 1.47 2.60 -7.49
C PHE A 30 0.92 3.48 -8.63
N ASN A 31 1.70 4.42 -9.18
CA ASN A 31 1.29 5.30 -10.28
C ASN A 31 1.00 4.56 -11.61
N GLN A 32 1.47 3.32 -11.75
CA GLN A 32 1.12 2.45 -12.88
C GLN A 32 -0.34 1.95 -12.83
N PHE A 33 -1.03 2.07 -11.69
CA PHE A 33 -2.44 1.70 -11.55
C PHE A 33 -3.35 2.91 -11.74
N PRO A 34 -4.42 2.80 -12.55
CA PRO A 34 -5.35 3.90 -12.77
C PRO A 34 -5.94 4.45 -11.48
N GLY A 35 -6.05 5.77 -11.38
CA GLY A 35 -6.67 6.45 -10.24
C GLY A 35 -5.76 6.63 -9.02
N PHE A 36 -4.47 6.31 -9.10
CA PHE A 36 -3.50 6.65 -8.05
C PHE A 36 -3.53 8.17 -7.75
N LYS A 37 -3.55 8.52 -6.46
CA LYS A 37 -3.52 9.92 -5.99
C LYS A 37 -2.22 10.27 -5.29
N GLU A 38 -1.95 9.63 -4.16
CA GLU A 38 -0.78 9.95 -3.35
C GLU A 38 -0.30 8.75 -2.51
N VAL A 39 0.95 8.85 -2.06
CA VAL A 39 1.51 8.02 -1.01
C VAL A 39 1.77 8.89 0.22
N ARG A 40 1.43 8.37 1.40
CA ARG A 40 1.74 9.02 2.68
C ARG A 40 2.53 8.07 3.57
N LEU A 41 3.78 8.40 3.84
CA LEU A 41 4.58 7.74 4.87
C LEU A 41 4.12 8.16 6.26
N VAL A 42 4.34 7.30 7.27
CA VAL A 42 4.05 7.64 8.67
C VAL A 42 5.34 8.10 9.36
N PRO A 43 5.42 9.35 9.86
CA PRO A 43 6.61 9.81 10.57
C PRO A 43 6.98 8.90 11.74
N GLY A 44 8.24 8.48 11.80
CA GLY A 44 8.76 7.57 12.83
C GLY A 44 8.34 6.10 12.68
N LYS A 45 7.65 5.71 11.60
CA LYS A 45 7.30 4.32 11.30
C LYS A 45 7.61 3.97 9.84
N HIS A 46 8.81 3.46 9.61
CA HIS A 46 9.34 3.17 8.28
C HIS A 46 8.73 1.92 7.63
N ASP A 47 8.12 1.04 8.43
CA ASP A 47 7.58 -0.24 7.98
C ASP A 47 6.15 -0.13 7.42
N ILE A 48 5.53 1.06 7.46
CA ILE A 48 4.14 1.30 7.05
C ILE A 48 3.96 2.55 6.20
N ALA A 49 2.94 2.53 5.34
CA ALA A 49 2.53 3.67 4.53
C ALA A 49 1.04 3.58 4.18
N PHE A 50 0.49 4.68 3.68
CA PHE A 50 -0.84 4.73 3.08
C PHE A 50 -0.74 5.10 1.61
N VAL A 51 -1.63 4.53 0.79
CA VAL A 51 -1.76 4.88 -0.62
C VAL A 51 -3.21 5.20 -0.91
N GLU A 52 -3.45 6.35 -1.52
CA GLU A 52 -4.79 6.81 -1.88
C GLU A 52 -5.06 6.62 -3.37
N PHE A 53 -6.28 6.17 -3.68
CA PHE A 53 -6.83 6.06 -5.02
C PHE A 53 -8.12 6.87 -5.15
N GLU A 54 -8.55 7.12 -6.39
CA GLU A 54 -9.83 7.75 -6.72
C GLU A 54 -11.06 6.94 -6.28
N SER A 55 -10.96 5.61 -6.30
CA SER A 55 -12.05 4.72 -5.91
C SER A 55 -11.55 3.45 -5.25
N GLU A 56 -12.42 2.82 -4.46
CA GLU A 56 -12.15 1.53 -3.83
C GLU A 56 -11.90 0.40 -4.85
N THR A 57 -12.54 0.47 -6.03
CA THR A 57 -12.34 -0.50 -7.10
C THR A 57 -10.92 -0.41 -7.65
N GLN A 58 -10.43 0.80 -7.94
CA GLN A 58 -9.06 1.03 -8.41
C GLN A 58 -8.02 0.63 -7.35
N GLY A 59 -8.25 1.01 -6.09
CA GLY A 59 -7.42 0.57 -4.96
C GLY A 59 -7.41 -0.95 -4.80
N GLY A 60 -8.54 -1.62 -5.01
CA GLY A 60 -8.65 -3.08 -5.00
C GLY A 60 -7.77 -3.76 -6.06
N VAL A 61 -7.76 -3.23 -7.29
CA VAL A 61 -6.90 -3.74 -8.38
C VAL A 61 -5.42 -3.64 -8.00
N ALA A 62 -4.97 -2.48 -7.50
CA ALA A 62 -3.59 -2.27 -7.08
C ALA A 62 -3.21 -3.18 -5.90
N LYS A 63 -4.10 -3.32 -4.91
CA LYS A 63 -3.93 -4.21 -3.78
C LYS A 63 -3.71 -5.65 -4.24
N ASP A 64 -4.57 -6.18 -5.09
CA ASP A 64 -4.50 -7.59 -5.50
C ASP A 64 -3.28 -7.87 -6.39
N ALA A 65 -2.89 -6.90 -7.22
CA ALA A 65 -1.70 -7.01 -8.06
C ALA A 65 -0.37 -6.93 -7.28
N LEU A 66 -0.31 -6.09 -6.24
CA LEU A 66 0.93 -5.83 -5.48
C LEU A 66 0.99 -6.56 -4.14
N GLN A 67 -0.04 -7.33 -3.76
CA GLN A 67 -0.03 -8.11 -2.53
C GLN A 67 1.12 -9.13 -2.56
N GLY A 68 2.01 -9.03 -1.56
CA GLY A 68 3.18 -9.91 -1.47
C GLY A 68 4.32 -9.52 -2.43
N PHE A 69 4.22 -8.37 -3.12
CA PHE A 69 5.31 -7.87 -3.95
C PHE A 69 6.58 -7.71 -3.11
N ARG A 70 7.69 -8.26 -3.61
CA ARG A 70 8.99 -8.22 -2.93
C ARG A 70 9.70 -6.91 -3.28
N ILE A 71 9.70 -5.97 -2.35
CA ILE A 71 10.45 -4.71 -2.48
C ILE A 71 11.96 -5.00 -2.38
N THR A 72 12.32 -5.94 -1.51
CA THR A 72 13.67 -6.52 -1.43
C THR A 72 13.56 -8.05 -1.39
N ALA A 73 14.70 -8.76 -1.47
CA ALA A 73 14.71 -10.21 -1.41
C ALA A 73 14.02 -10.78 -0.14
N THR A 74 14.09 -10.04 0.98
CA THR A 74 13.58 -10.45 2.29
C THR A 74 12.25 -9.79 2.68
N CYS A 75 11.88 -8.65 2.07
CA CYS A 75 10.64 -7.93 2.43
C CYS A 75 9.58 -8.05 1.33
N ALA A 76 8.53 -8.83 1.63
CA ALA A 76 7.30 -8.89 0.85
C ALA A 76 6.26 -7.94 1.45
N MET A 77 5.88 -6.90 0.71
CA MET A 77 4.89 -5.91 1.14
C MET A 77 3.53 -6.56 1.38
N LYS A 78 2.84 -6.15 2.44
CA LYS A 78 1.47 -6.56 2.74
C LYS A 78 0.54 -5.37 2.60
N ILE A 79 -0.56 -5.57 1.91
CA ILE A 79 -1.55 -4.54 1.60
C ILE A 79 -2.92 -4.98 2.14
N THR A 80 -3.57 -4.06 2.85
CA THR A 80 -4.96 -4.19 3.30
C THR A 80 -5.70 -2.89 3.00
N TYR A 81 -7.03 -2.90 2.96
CA TYR A 81 -7.77 -1.64 2.99
C TYR A 81 -7.52 -0.91 4.31
N ALA A 82 -7.37 0.42 4.28
CA ALA A 82 -7.29 1.22 5.49
C ALA A 82 -8.63 1.17 6.24
N LYS A 83 -8.58 1.25 7.57
CA LYS A 83 -9.79 1.41 8.38
C LYS A 83 -10.41 2.77 8.04
N LYS A 84 -11.75 2.81 7.96
CA LYS A 84 -12.50 4.07 7.93
C LYS A 84 -12.31 4.83 9.23
#